data_AF-A0A1Q6ZYL8-F1
#
_entry.id   AF-A0A1Q6ZYL8-F1
#
_cell.length_a   1.000
_cell.length_b   1.000
_cell.length_c   1.000
_cell.angle_alpha   90.00
_cell.angle_beta   90.00
_cell.angle_gamma   90.00
#
_symmetry.space_group_name_H-M   'P 1'
#
loop_
_entity.id
_entity.type
_entity.pdbx_description
1 polymer ?
#
loop_
_entity_poly.entity_id
_entity_poly.type
_entity_poly.pdbx_seq_one_letter_code
_entity_poly.pdbx_strand_id
1 'polypeptide(L)' 'MKQARARLFGSWEMNWMAYNFAHDVALPGSKGQPVPFLMYPQAETAGGRLDSLDADNFKYEITARESAAGE' A
#
# COMPACT_ATOMS: atom_id res chain seq x y z
N MET A 1 -29.61 4.82 20.20
CA MET A 1 -28.95 3.62 19.62
C MET A 1 -28.91 3.65 18.09
N LYS A 2 -30.03 3.68 17.34
CA LYS A 2 -30.03 3.69 15.86
C LYS A 2 -29.29 4.89 15.22
N GLN A 3 -29.47 6.10 15.76
CA GLN A 3 -28.82 7.32 15.22
C GLN A 3 -27.28 7.34 15.39
N ALA A 4 -26.76 6.76 16.48
CA ALA A 4 -25.32 6.67 16.71
C ALA A 4 -24.65 5.73 15.70
N ARG A 5 -25.30 4.61 15.36
CA ARG A 5 -24.79 3.62 14.38
C ARG A 5 -24.64 4.19 12.97
N ALA A 6 -25.56 5.08 12.56
CA ALA A 6 -25.50 5.71 11.23
C ALA A 6 -24.29 6.64 11.05
N ARG A 7 -23.68 7.13 12.14
CA ARG A 7 -22.46 7.96 12.10
C ARG A 7 -21.16 7.15 12.24
N LEU A 8 -21.23 5.84 12.50
CA LEU A 8 -20.03 5.01 12.65
C LEU A 8 -19.33 4.75 11.31
N PHE A 9 -20.08 4.73 10.21
CA PHE A 9 -19.52 4.67 8.85
C PHE A 9 -19.43 6.09 8.30
N GLY A 10 -18.22 6.55 7.97
CA GLY A 10 -17.99 7.84 7.30
C GLY A 10 -17.78 9.06 8.21
N SER A 11 -18.13 9.02 9.51
CA SER A 11 -17.74 10.09 10.47
C SER A 11 -16.48 9.77 11.29
N TRP A 12 -15.72 8.75 10.89
CA TRP A 12 -14.39 8.45 11.41
C TRP A 12 -13.33 9.14 10.54
N GLU A 13 -13.19 10.45 10.70
CA GLU A 13 -12.03 11.15 10.16
C GLU A 13 -10.83 10.86 11.07
N MET A 14 -9.86 10.10 10.55
CA MET A 14 -8.45 10.14 10.96
C MET A 14 -8.05 9.47 12.30
N ASN A 15 -8.39 8.19 12.51
CA ASN A 15 -7.70 7.37 13.53
C ASN A 15 -7.52 5.89 13.13
N TRP A 16 -7.32 5.61 11.84
CA TRP A 16 -6.90 4.28 11.41
C TRP A 16 -5.38 4.25 11.25
N MET A 17 -4.70 3.48 12.10
CA MET A 17 -3.33 3.07 11.86
C MET A 17 -3.37 1.60 11.48
N ALA A 18 -3.15 1.31 10.19
CA ALA A 18 -3.04 -0.06 9.73
C ALA A 18 -1.67 -0.60 10.14
N TYR A 19 -1.65 -1.57 11.06
CA TYR A 19 -0.44 -2.30 11.40
C TYR A 19 -0.25 -3.42 10.40
N ASN A 20 0.86 -3.40 9.67
CA ASN A 20 1.29 -4.51 8.84
C ASN A 20 2.24 -5.39 9.67
N PHE A 21 1.88 -6.67 9.84
CA PHE A 21 2.70 -7.68 10.52
C PHE A 21 3.18 -8.78 9.56
N ALA A 22 3.00 -8.54 8.26
CA ALA A 22 3.35 -9.51 7.24
C ALA A 22 4.87 -9.55 7.07
N HIS A 23 5.40 -10.77 7.08
CA HIS A 23 6.79 -11.06 6.77
C HIS A 23 6.86 -12.03 5.59
N ASP A 24 8.02 -12.10 4.93
CA ASP A 24 8.27 -12.98 3.78
C ASP A 24 7.15 -12.87 2.72
N VAL A 25 6.80 -11.63 2.36
CA VAL A 25 5.69 -11.32 1.47
C VAL A 25 6.08 -11.61 0.03
N ALA A 26 5.46 -12.63 -0.55
CA ALA A 26 5.56 -12.91 -1.98
C ALA A 26 4.74 -11.87 -2.77
N LEU A 27 5.41 -11.04 -3.57
CA LEU A 27 4.76 -10.02 -4.36
C LEU A 27 4.12 -10.64 -5.62
N PRO A 28 2.82 -10.38 -5.91
CA PRO A 28 2.18 -10.90 -7.11
C PRO A 28 2.93 -10.47 -8.38
N GLY A 29 3.27 -11.43 -9.23
CA GLY A 29 3.97 -11.18 -10.51
C GLY A 29 5.47 -10.88 -10.38
N SER A 30 6.03 -10.83 -9.16
CA SER A 30 7.46 -10.67 -8.95
C SER A 30 8.24 -11.94 -9.29
N LYS A 31 9.45 -11.76 -9.84
CA LYS A 31 10.41 -12.86 -10.05
C LYS A 31 11.46 -12.93 -8.94
N GLY A 32 11.47 -11.97 -8.02
CA GLY A 32 12.40 -11.90 -6.92
C GLY A 32 11.97 -12.73 -5.71
N GLN A 33 12.87 -12.85 -4.73
CA GLN A 33 12.55 -13.47 -3.45
C GLN A 33 11.46 -12.69 -2.71
N PRO A 34 10.72 -13.33 -1.78
CA PRO A 34 9.78 -12.61 -0.92
C PRO A 34 10.44 -11.42 -0.22
N VAL A 35 9.71 -10.32 -0.04
CA VAL A 35 10.23 -9.18 0.73
C VAL A 35 10.05 -9.46 2.23
N PRO A 36 11.03 -9.12 3.07
CA PRO A 36 10.93 -9.37 4.51
C PRO A 36 9.80 -8.57 5.16
N PHE A 37 9.42 -7.40 4.59
CA PHE A 37 8.29 -6.58 5.00
C PHE A 37 7.85 -5.69 3.82
N LEU A 38 6.57 -5.27 3.81
CA LEU A 38 6.03 -4.38 2.78
C LEU A 38 5.67 -3.01 3.39
N MET A 39 6.66 -2.13 3.50
CA MET A 39 6.52 -0.80 4.09
C MET A 39 6.80 0.34 3.10
N TYR A 40 7.70 0.10 2.13
CA TYR A 40 8.04 1.05 1.07
C TYR A 40 7.67 0.48 -0.30
N PRO A 41 7.45 1.34 -1.31
CA PRO A 41 7.23 0.87 -2.67
C PRO A 41 8.34 -0.05 -3.15
N GLN A 42 7.93 -1.11 -3.84
CA GLN A 42 8.80 -2.12 -4.42
C GLN A 42 8.76 -1.97 -5.94
N ALA A 43 9.91 -2.01 -6.61
CA ALA A 43 10.01 -1.93 -8.05
C ALA A 43 10.99 -2.98 -8.59
N GLU A 44 10.64 -3.60 -9.72
CA GLU A 44 11.49 -4.56 -10.42
C GLU A 44 11.67 -4.12 -11.87
N THR A 45 12.91 -4.16 -12.34
CA THR A 45 13.30 -3.87 -13.72
C THR A 45 13.93 -5.12 -14.35
N ALA A 46 14.26 -5.06 -15.65
CA ALA A 46 15.06 -6.11 -16.29
C ALA A 46 16.42 -6.33 -15.60
N GLY A 47 16.96 -5.32 -14.91
CA GLY A 47 18.19 -5.39 -14.12
C GLY A 47 18.00 -5.95 -12.71
N GLY A 48 16.78 -6.29 -12.31
CA GLY A 48 16.46 -6.80 -10.96
C GLY A 48 15.64 -5.81 -10.12
N ARG A 49 15.50 -6.14 -8.84
CA ARG A 49 14.76 -5.35 -7.85
C ARG A 49 15.56 -4.11 -7.45
N LEU A 50 14.90 -2.96 -7.40
CA LEU A 50 15.49 -1.70 -6.94
C LEU A 50 15.52 -1.64 -5.41
N ASP A 51 16.51 -0.92 -4.85
CA ASP A 51 16.57 -0.65 -3.42
C ASP A 51 15.55 0.44 -3.04
N SER A 52 14.53 0.07 -2.26
CA SER A 52 13.51 0.98 -1.75
C SER A 52 14.03 2.06 -0.81
N LEU A 53 15.26 1.95 -0.31
CA LEU A 53 15.90 2.92 0.59
C LEU A 53 16.86 3.87 -0.14
N ASP A 54 17.14 3.64 -1.43
CA ASP A 54 17.97 4.50 -2.26
C ASP A 54 17.12 5.60 -2.93
N ALA A 55 16.85 6.67 -2.19
CA ALA A 55 16.03 7.79 -2.67
C ALA A 55 16.67 8.58 -3.83
N ASP A 56 17.99 8.47 -4.03
CA ASP A 56 18.67 9.16 -5.12
C ASP A 56 18.35 8.50 -6.46
N ASN A 57 18.30 7.17 -6.48
CA ASN A 57 18.10 6.37 -7.68
C ASN A 57 16.66 5.84 -7.85
N PHE A 58 15.88 5.69 -6.78
CA PHE A 58 14.50 5.22 -6.84
C PHE A 58 13.50 6.31 -6.44
N LYS A 59 12.92 6.95 -7.46
CA LYS A 59 11.90 8.00 -7.33
C LYS A 59 10.58 7.52 -7.92
N TYR A 60 9.49 7.83 -7.24
CA TYR A 60 8.14 7.45 -7.65
C TYR A 60 7.13 8.54 -7.29
N GLU A 61 6.03 8.59 -8.02
CA GLU A 61 4.88 9.47 -7.75
C GLU A 61 3.62 8.61 -7.65
N ILE A 62 2.83 8.80 -6.59
CA ILE A 62 1.53 8.13 -6.42
C ILE A 62 0.46 9.15 -6.72
N THR A 63 -0.31 8.92 -7.78
CA THR A 63 -1.48 9.72 -8.12
C THR A 63 -2.75 8.93 -7.86
N ALA A 64 -3.82 9.61 -7.46
CA ALA A 64 -5.13 9.01 -7.26
C ALA A 64 -6.16 9.80 -8.06
N ARG A 65 -7.13 9.10 -8.64
CA ARG A 65 -8.30 9.70 -9.28
C ARG A 65 -9.55 9.01 -8.79
N GLU A 66 -10.64 9.75 -8.71
CA GLU A 66 -11.94 9.15 -8.46
C GLU A 66 -12.28 8.16 -9.57
N SER A 67 -12.79 7.00 -9.17
CA SER A 67 -13.31 6.00 -10.11
C SER A 67 -14.82 5.99 -9.96
N ALA A 68 -15.54 5.93 -11.08
CA ALA A 68 -17.00 5.77 -11.05
C ALA A 68 -17.33 4.52 -10.22
N ALA A 69 -18.28 4.66 -9.30
CA ALA A 69 -18.78 3.51 -8.54
C ALA A 69 -19.29 2.47 -9.55
N GLY A 70 -18.77 1.24 -9.51
CA GLY A 70 -19.31 0.15 -10.30
C GLY A 70 -20.74 -0.17 -9.85
N GLU A 71 -21.65 -0.38 -10.81
CA GLU A 71 -23.01 -0.88 -10.56
C GLU A 71 -23.01 -2.28 -9.93
#